data_AF-A0A6M1YU01-F1
#
_entry.id   AF-A0A6M1YU01-F1
#
_cell.length_a   1.000
_cell.length_b   1.000
_cell.length_c   1.000
_cell.angle_alpha   90.00
_cell.angle_beta   90.00
_cell.angle_gamma   90.00
#
_symmetry.space_group_name_H-M   'P 1'
#
loop_
_entity.id
_entity.type
_entity.pdbx_description
1 polymer ?
#
loop_
_entity_poly.entity_id
_entity_poly.type
_entity_poly.pdbx_seq_one_letter_code
_entity_poly.pdbx_strand_id
1 'polypeptide(L)'
;ILTAITNGKVVDIKGYKVNYFQNQKVPFDYTIKTYPDIARGKDFSTIGIQMPASYLILEDVSNSNTISPVMKDTEIKAKDRLLWANGEILFSNLQLSDILNSNRAFLTILRDDKIIHTNINLVRVSHLKTPISFKNDLDDYRYSQKIKPNLGELYSLPYSFDENAKVKKPLNFINETTALEFSNTRDAYSVPLQKGDRIIAVGGEKIKNGRDLFLELQNPKILFITQRDSKIFEEVSYKDMGKNFDDNLDIKSLNQIVKFLGTPDEITKANFLHLLKPVKPISRKDMASLDKAYENEYLGIKRKIEAIKNPKEQQEAMREFDQFSNQKVIGVALSDNNVKYNPNPLKMFSGALKNTYQTLVSLVTGVVSPKYLAGPIGIVQVVKVSFKAYGALEALYWLGFISLNLGFLNILPIPVLDGGHIAFALF
;
A
#
# COMPACT_ATOMS: atom_id res chain seq x y z
N ILE A 1 3.41 14.88 4.86
CA ILE A 1 3.46 14.94 6.34
C ILE A 1 4.74 14.24 6.75
N LEU A 2 5.68 14.94 7.39
CA LEU A 2 6.88 14.29 7.94
C LEU A 2 6.47 13.41 9.12
N THR A 3 6.93 12.17 9.13
CA THR A 3 6.79 11.20 10.23
C THR A 3 7.37 11.80 11.51
N ALA A 4 6.54 12.09 12.50
CA ALA A 4 6.97 12.62 13.80
C ALA A 4 6.90 11.51 14.84
N ILE A 5 7.97 11.34 15.63
CA ILE A 5 7.95 10.49 16.82
C ILE A 5 7.10 11.20 17.87
N THR A 6 6.14 10.51 18.45
CA THR A 6 5.20 11.09 19.41
C THR A 6 5.05 10.21 20.64
N ASN A 7 4.94 10.86 21.79
CA ASN A 7 4.87 10.21 23.10
C ASN A 7 3.47 9.65 23.42
N GLY A 8 2.90 8.87 22.51
CA GLY A 8 1.54 8.32 22.69
C GLY A 8 0.42 9.35 22.64
N LYS A 9 0.71 10.59 22.21
CA LYS A 9 -0.27 11.69 22.15
C LYS A 9 -1.05 11.65 20.85
N VAL A 10 -2.37 11.79 20.94
CA VAL A 10 -3.22 12.09 19.79
C VAL A 10 -2.82 13.41 19.15
N VAL A 11 -2.90 13.48 17.82
CA VAL A 11 -2.66 14.73 17.07
C VAL A 11 -3.80 15.01 16.12
N ASP A 12 -4.26 16.24 16.16
CA ASP A 12 -5.27 16.76 15.25
C ASP A 12 -4.61 17.09 13.91
N ILE A 13 -5.06 16.41 12.87
CA ILE A 13 -4.59 16.59 11.51
C ILE A 13 -5.70 17.23 10.71
N LYS A 14 -5.39 18.39 10.15
CA LYS A 14 -6.23 19.09 9.20
C LYS A 14 -5.68 18.90 7.80
N GLY A 15 -6.56 18.66 6.85
CA GLY A 15 -6.19 18.50 5.46
C GLY A 15 -7.40 18.51 4.56
N TYR A 16 -7.21 18.05 3.32
CA TYR A 16 -8.28 17.89 2.35
C TYR A 16 -8.32 16.45 1.85
N LYS A 17 -9.49 15.83 1.87
CA LYS A 17 -9.78 14.63 1.09
C LYS A 17 -9.93 15.08 -0.36
N VAL A 18 -9.09 14.56 -1.24
CA VAL A 18 -9.15 14.87 -2.67
C VAL A 18 -9.92 13.75 -3.36
N ASN A 19 -11.09 14.08 -3.89
CA ASN A 19 -11.80 13.23 -4.84
C ASN A 19 -11.37 13.63 -6.25
N TYR A 20 -10.41 12.91 -6.82
CA TYR A 20 -9.88 13.19 -8.15
C TYR A 20 -10.94 13.00 -9.25
N PHE A 21 -11.91 12.11 -9.05
CA PHE A 21 -12.96 11.82 -10.04
C PHE A 21 -14.00 12.95 -10.15
N GLN A 22 -14.28 13.62 -9.04
CA GLN A 22 -15.19 14.76 -8.97
C GLN A 22 -14.46 16.11 -8.96
N ASN A 23 -13.12 16.09 -8.95
CA ASN A 23 -12.26 17.25 -8.71
C ASN A 23 -12.66 18.06 -7.45
N GLN A 24 -13.09 17.36 -6.40
CA GLN A 24 -13.54 17.97 -5.14
C GLN A 24 -12.47 17.84 -4.06
N LYS A 25 -12.29 18.90 -3.27
CA LYS A 25 -11.44 18.91 -2.08
C LYS A 25 -12.30 19.18 -0.86
N VAL A 26 -12.52 18.16 -0.04
CA VAL A 26 -13.33 18.27 1.18
C VAL A 26 -12.39 18.42 2.37
N PRO A 27 -12.47 19.52 3.15
CA PRO A 27 -11.63 19.65 4.34
C PRO A 27 -11.96 18.54 5.33
N PHE A 28 -10.95 18.04 6.02
CA PHE A 28 -11.12 17.14 7.15
C PHE A 28 -10.35 17.64 8.35
N ASP A 29 -10.83 17.23 9.52
CA ASP A 29 -10.18 17.43 10.81
C ASP A 29 -10.29 16.09 11.55
N TYR A 30 -9.15 15.42 11.77
CA TYR A 30 -9.11 14.10 12.40
C TYR A 30 -8.05 14.05 13.50
N THR A 31 -8.46 13.57 14.67
CA THR A 31 -7.55 13.22 15.74
C THR A 31 -6.98 11.82 15.49
N ILE A 32 -5.69 11.74 15.15
CA ILE A 32 -5.00 10.46 14.90
C ILE A 32 -4.31 9.99 16.18
N LYS A 33 -4.53 8.72 16.54
CA LYS A 33 -3.73 8.03 17.57
C LYS A 33 -2.39 7.61 16.98
N THR A 34 -1.33 7.77 17.76
CA THR A 34 0.00 7.30 17.39
C THR A 34 -0.01 5.78 17.16
N TYR A 35 0.80 5.29 16.23
CA TYR A 35 0.95 3.86 15.96
C TYR A 35 2.44 3.47 15.92
N PRO A 36 2.80 2.19 16.12
CA PRO A 36 4.18 1.74 16.06
C PRO A 36 4.86 2.06 14.72
N ASP A 37 6.08 2.59 14.76
CA ASP A 37 6.91 2.83 13.59
C ASP A 37 7.36 1.49 13.01
N ILE A 38 7.01 1.22 11.74
CA ILE A 38 7.28 -0.06 11.08
C ILE A 38 8.78 -0.32 10.94
N ALA A 39 9.59 0.73 10.76
CA ALA A 39 11.03 0.61 10.55
C ALA A 39 11.81 0.51 11.88
N ARG A 40 11.29 1.10 12.95
CA ARG A 40 12.01 1.22 14.25
C ARG A 40 11.48 0.32 15.36
N GLY A 41 10.31 -0.30 15.16
CA GLY A 41 9.72 -1.27 16.07
C GLY A 41 8.75 -0.68 17.10
N LYS A 42 8.18 -1.58 17.93
CA LYS A 42 7.05 -1.29 18.84
C LYS A 42 7.29 -0.17 19.86
N ASP A 43 8.55 0.08 20.20
CA ASP A 43 8.94 1.12 21.17
C ASP A 43 8.89 2.55 20.59
N PHE A 44 8.74 2.70 19.27
CA PHE A 44 8.63 3.99 18.61
C PHE A 44 7.19 4.20 18.17
N SER A 45 6.51 5.16 18.79
CA SER A 45 5.19 5.61 18.34
C SER A 45 5.34 6.78 17.39
N THR A 46 4.65 6.72 16.26
CA THR A 46 4.67 7.78 15.25
C THR A 46 3.28 8.22 14.83
N ILE A 47 3.23 9.44 14.33
CA ILE A 47 2.14 10.01 13.55
C ILE A 47 2.72 10.53 12.25
N GLY A 48 2.13 10.15 11.13
CA GLY A 48 2.57 10.63 9.83
C GLY A 48 2.36 9.62 8.72
N ILE A 49 2.79 10.00 7.53
CA ILE A 49 2.79 9.13 6.35
C ILE A 49 4.22 8.58 6.27
N GLN A 50 4.43 7.32 6.65
CA GLN A 50 5.77 6.73 6.69
C GLN A 50 6.41 6.58 5.31
N MET A 51 5.59 6.49 4.25
CA MET A 51 6.05 6.40 2.86
C MET A 51 5.37 7.50 2.04
N PRO A 52 6.12 8.47 1.48
CA PRO A 52 5.52 9.48 0.61
C PRO A 52 4.86 8.83 -0.61
N ALA A 53 4.00 9.59 -1.29
CA ALA A 53 3.43 9.13 -2.54
C ALA A 53 4.56 8.80 -3.53
N SER A 54 4.43 7.67 -4.22
CA SER A 54 5.37 7.15 -5.20
C SER A 54 4.65 6.91 -6.52
N TYR A 55 5.37 7.04 -7.63
CA TYR A 55 4.83 6.80 -8.96
C TYR A 55 4.53 5.32 -9.21
N LEU A 56 5.22 4.38 -8.56
CA LEU A 56 5.09 2.93 -8.81
C LEU A 56 5.41 2.55 -10.25
N ILE A 57 6.63 2.87 -10.67
CA ILE A 57 7.16 2.62 -12.02
C ILE A 57 7.76 1.22 -12.07
N LEU A 58 7.38 0.44 -13.07
CA LEU A 58 7.97 -0.87 -13.32
C LEU A 58 9.46 -0.71 -13.67
N GLU A 59 10.34 -1.35 -12.90
CA GLU A 59 11.77 -1.29 -13.19
C GLU A 59 12.12 -1.99 -14.51
N ASP A 60 13.06 -1.38 -15.24
CA ASP A 60 13.70 -1.98 -16.41
C ASP A 60 14.91 -2.78 -15.91
N VAL A 61 14.66 -4.01 -15.44
CA VAL A 61 15.73 -4.86 -14.91
C VAL A 61 16.51 -5.44 -16.09
N SER A 62 17.43 -4.64 -16.62
CA SER A 62 18.29 -4.94 -17.78
C SER A 62 19.23 -6.15 -17.60
N ASN A 63 19.08 -6.94 -16.52
CA ASN A 63 19.74 -8.22 -16.28
C ASN A 63 18.80 -9.39 -15.88
N SER A 64 17.48 -9.18 -15.76
CA SER A 64 16.50 -10.26 -15.61
C SER A 64 15.30 -9.99 -16.51
N ASN A 65 15.40 -10.49 -17.73
CA ASN A 65 14.49 -10.22 -18.83
C ASN A 65 13.15 -10.98 -18.71
N THR A 66 12.46 -10.88 -17.58
CA THR A 66 11.16 -11.51 -17.37
C THR A 66 10.26 -10.62 -16.54
N ILE A 67 9.29 -10.00 -17.20
CA ILE A 67 8.02 -9.58 -16.58
C ILE A 67 7.55 -10.73 -15.69
N SER A 68 7.08 -10.41 -14.48
CA SER A 68 6.60 -11.42 -13.53
C SER A 68 5.73 -12.48 -14.21
N PRO A 69 5.87 -13.77 -13.87
CA PRO A 69 5.02 -14.83 -14.43
C PRO A 69 3.52 -14.52 -14.33
N VAL A 70 3.10 -13.81 -13.28
CA VAL A 70 1.71 -13.41 -13.04
C VAL A 70 1.24 -12.29 -13.97
N MET A 71 2.18 -11.47 -14.43
CA MET A 71 1.90 -10.28 -15.25
C MET A 71 2.22 -10.49 -16.74
N LYS A 72 2.80 -11.63 -17.12
CA LYS A 72 3.33 -11.88 -18.46
C LYS A 72 2.30 -11.67 -19.58
N ASP A 73 1.05 -12.07 -19.35
CA ASP A 73 -0.01 -12.03 -20.37
C ASP A 73 -0.87 -10.76 -20.32
N THR A 74 -0.53 -9.82 -19.44
CA THR A 74 -1.32 -8.60 -19.14
C THR A 74 -1.04 -7.44 -20.08
N GLU A 75 -0.05 -7.58 -20.96
CA GLU A 75 0.48 -6.52 -21.85
C GLU A 75 1.23 -5.39 -21.12
N ILE A 76 1.54 -5.55 -19.83
CA ILE A 76 2.38 -4.61 -19.09
C ILE A 76 3.79 -4.53 -19.70
N LYS A 77 4.42 -3.36 -19.66
CA LYS A 77 5.78 -3.14 -20.16
C LYS A 77 6.70 -2.60 -19.08
N ALA A 78 8.00 -2.80 -19.25
CA ALA A 78 9.01 -2.11 -18.46
C ALA A 78 8.76 -0.60 -18.54
N LYS A 79 8.97 0.09 -17.41
CA LYS A 79 8.69 1.52 -17.23
C LYS A 79 7.21 1.91 -17.26
N ASP A 80 6.27 0.98 -17.34
CA ASP A 80 4.86 1.32 -17.09
C ASP A 80 4.69 1.82 -15.64
N ARG A 81 3.97 2.92 -15.45
CA ARG A 81 3.53 3.36 -14.12
C ARG A 81 2.22 2.66 -13.77
N LEU A 82 2.16 1.97 -12.65
CA LEU A 82 0.88 1.46 -12.12
C LEU A 82 0.07 2.63 -11.56
N LEU A 83 -0.90 3.13 -12.32
CA LEU A 83 -1.64 4.34 -11.97
C LEU A 83 -2.89 4.05 -11.13
N TRP A 84 -3.60 2.98 -11.44
CA TRP A 84 -4.89 2.68 -10.83
C TRP A 84 -5.09 1.17 -10.68
N ALA A 85 -5.75 0.76 -9.60
CA ALA A 85 -6.17 -0.61 -9.38
C ALA A 85 -7.53 -0.69 -8.67
N ASN A 86 -8.44 -1.52 -9.20
CA ASN A 86 -9.74 -1.84 -8.58
C ASN A 86 -10.46 -0.65 -7.92
N GLY A 87 -10.63 0.45 -8.65
CA GLY A 87 -11.31 1.66 -8.19
C GLY A 87 -10.38 2.75 -7.71
N GLU A 88 -9.15 2.43 -7.30
CA GLU A 88 -8.29 3.39 -6.60
C GLU A 88 -7.12 3.86 -7.46
N ILE A 89 -6.82 5.16 -7.40
CA ILE A 89 -5.55 5.69 -7.88
C ILE A 89 -4.47 5.25 -6.87
N LEU A 90 -3.37 4.73 -7.38
CA LEU A 90 -2.27 4.21 -6.58
C LEU A 90 -1.26 5.31 -6.26
N PHE A 91 -0.91 5.40 -4.98
CA PHE A 91 0.10 6.34 -4.48
C PHE A 91 1.23 5.64 -3.72
N SER A 92 1.15 4.33 -3.45
CA SER A 92 2.20 3.64 -2.69
C SER A 92 2.17 2.12 -2.85
N ASN A 93 3.32 1.48 -2.60
CA ASN A 93 3.43 0.02 -2.53
C ASN A 93 2.57 -0.56 -1.40
N LEU A 94 2.38 0.18 -0.31
CA LEU A 94 1.52 -0.23 0.80
C LEU A 94 0.06 -0.33 0.36
N GLN A 95 -0.45 0.71 -0.31
CA GLN A 95 -1.81 0.72 -0.85
C GLN A 95 -2.00 -0.39 -1.89
N LEU A 96 -1.04 -0.60 -2.78
CA LEU A 96 -1.09 -1.72 -3.72
C LEU A 96 -1.16 -3.06 -2.98
N SER A 97 -0.30 -3.27 -1.99
CA SER A 97 -0.32 -4.47 -1.15
C SER A 97 -1.68 -4.66 -0.46
N ASP A 98 -2.27 -3.59 0.07
CA ASP A 98 -3.59 -3.63 0.70
C ASP A 98 -4.67 -4.04 -0.31
N ILE A 99 -4.67 -3.48 -1.53
CA ILE A 99 -5.61 -3.87 -2.59
C ILE A 99 -5.46 -5.34 -2.95
N LEU A 100 -4.23 -5.82 -3.16
CA LEU A 100 -3.94 -7.21 -3.52
C LEU A 100 -4.37 -8.21 -2.44
N ASN A 101 -4.25 -7.82 -1.16
CA ASN A 101 -4.55 -8.66 -0.01
C ASN A 101 -5.95 -8.43 0.57
N SER A 102 -6.64 -7.39 0.10
CA SER A 102 -8.03 -7.13 0.47
C SER A 102 -8.93 -8.23 -0.07
N ASN A 103 -9.87 -8.67 0.74
CA ASN A 103 -10.89 -9.62 0.30
C ASN A 103 -12.07 -8.85 -0.30
N ARG A 104 -11.84 -8.15 -1.41
CA ARG A 104 -12.80 -7.24 -2.06
C ARG A 104 -13.06 -7.67 -3.50
N ALA A 105 -14.28 -7.46 -3.95
CA ALA A 105 -14.66 -7.59 -5.35
C ALA A 105 -14.96 -6.21 -5.94
N PHE A 106 -14.25 -5.86 -7.01
CA PHE A 106 -14.57 -4.72 -7.86
C PHE A 106 -15.69 -5.14 -8.82
N LEU A 107 -16.86 -4.53 -8.67
CA LEU A 107 -18.07 -4.86 -9.41
C LEU A 107 -18.39 -3.76 -10.41
N THR A 108 -18.78 -4.16 -11.62
CA THR A 108 -19.56 -3.31 -12.52
C THR A 108 -21.01 -3.75 -12.45
N ILE A 109 -21.89 -2.80 -12.12
CA ILE A 109 -23.33 -3.05 -11.97
C ILE A 109 -24.14 -2.17 -12.90
N LEU A 110 -25.29 -2.69 -13.33
CA LEU A 110 -26.33 -1.96 -14.03
C LEU A 110 -27.47 -1.66 -13.06
N ARG A 111 -27.70 -0.36 -12.81
CA ARG A 111 -28.80 0.17 -11.98
C ARG A 111 -29.56 1.21 -12.78
N ASP A 112 -30.85 0.96 -13.05
CA ASP A 112 -31.71 1.88 -13.81
C ASP A 112 -31.04 2.34 -15.13
N ASP A 113 -30.52 1.37 -15.89
CA ASP A 113 -29.77 1.55 -17.15
C ASP A 113 -28.46 2.36 -17.05
N LYS A 114 -28.00 2.65 -15.83
CA LYS A 114 -26.71 3.31 -15.56
C LYS A 114 -25.67 2.32 -15.08
N ILE A 115 -24.46 2.48 -15.61
CA ILE A 115 -23.28 1.75 -15.14
C ILE A 115 -22.76 2.41 -13.86
N ILE A 116 -22.55 1.60 -12.84
CA ILE A 116 -21.96 1.99 -11.56
C ILE A 116 -20.82 1.01 -11.27
N HIS A 117 -19.69 1.52 -10.78
CA HIS A 117 -18.59 0.71 -10.28
C HIS A 117 -18.56 0.79 -8.76
N THR A 118 -18.39 -0.36 -8.10
CA THR A 118 -18.35 -0.42 -6.64
C THR A 118 -17.42 -1.50 -6.12
N ASN A 119 -16.79 -1.25 -4.99
CA ASN A 119 -16.05 -2.27 -4.24
C ASN A 119 -16.89 -2.78 -3.06
N ILE A 120 -17.09 -4.09 -3.02
CA ILE A 120 -17.79 -4.78 -1.93
C ILE A 120 -16.85 -5.82 -1.30
N ASN A 121 -16.80 -5.84 0.03
CA ASN A 121 -16.07 -6.86 0.76
C ASN A 121 -16.73 -8.24 0.56
N LEU A 122 -15.89 -9.22 0.27
CA LEU A 122 -16.27 -10.63 0.22
C LEU A 122 -16.32 -11.20 1.64
N VAL A 123 -17.37 -11.97 1.90
CA VAL A 123 -17.66 -12.60 3.18
C VAL A 123 -17.68 -14.11 2.98
N ARG A 124 -17.18 -14.87 3.95
CA ARG A 124 -17.38 -16.32 3.95
C ARG A 124 -18.86 -16.66 4.10
N VAL A 125 -19.36 -17.63 3.35
CA VAL A 125 -20.76 -18.08 3.43
C VAL A 125 -21.12 -18.51 4.85
N SER A 126 -20.17 -19.08 5.61
CA SER A 126 -20.37 -19.46 7.02
C SER A 126 -20.68 -18.28 7.95
N HIS A 127 -20.42 -17.04 7.55
CA HIS A 127 -20.71 -15.85 8.35
C HIS A 127 -22.06 -15.21 8.00
N LEU A 128 -22.77 -15.74 7.00
CA LEU A 128 -24.04 -15.21 6.51
C LEU A 128 -25.22 -16.10 6.92
N LYS A 129 -26.32 -15.48 7.35
CA LYS A 129 -27.63 -16.11 7.51
C LYS A 129 -28.25 -16.32 6.14
N THR A 130 -27.96 -17.46 5.54
CA THR A 130 -28.40 -17.81 4.17
C THR A 130 -29.65 -18.69 4.17
N PRO A 131 -30.65 -18.39 3.32
CA PRO A 131 -31.77 -19.30 3.07
C PRO A 131 -31.29 -20.65 2.52
N ILE A 132 -32.05 -21.72 2.77
CA ILE A 132 -31.73 -23.07 2.28
C ILE A 132 -31.58 -23.09 0.75
N SER A 133 -32.49 -22.43 0.02
CA SER A 133 -32.43 -22.36 -1.44
C SER A 133 -31.10 -21.75 -1.94
N PHE A 134 -30.64 -20.67 -1.31
CA PHE A 134 -29.38 -20.04 -1.66
C PHE A 134 -28.18 -20.96 -1.39
N LYS A 135 -28.19 -21.70 -0.27
CA LYS A 135 -27.13 -22.68 0.01
C LYS A 135 -27.12 -23.80 -1.03
N ASN A 136 -28.29 -24.31 -1.41
CA ASN A 136 -28.41 -25.36 -2.41
C ASN A 136 -27.87 -24.90 -3.77
N ASP A 137 -28.24 -23.69 -4.22
CA ASP A 137 -27.73 -23.11 -5.48
C ASP A 137 -26.19 -23.04 -5.47
N LEU A 138 -25.60 -22.53 -4.38
CA LEU A 138 -24.15 -22.44 -4.24
C LEU A 138 -23.46 -23.82 -4.20
N ASP A 139 -24.08 -24.78 -3.53
CA ASP A 139 -23.53 -26.14 -3.42
C ASP A 139 -23.58 -26.87 -4.77
N ASP A 140 -24.66 -26.71 -5.52
CA ASP A 140 -24.79 -27.22 -6.89
C ASP A 140 -23.72 -26.62 -7.80
N TYR A 141 -23.49 -25.30 -7.73
CA TYR A 141 -22.42 -24.66 -8.48
C TYR A 141 -21.04 -25.20 -8.08
N ARG A 142 -20.78 -25.35 -6.79
CA ARG A 142 -19.54 -25.91 -6.23
C ARG A 142 -19.25 -27.32 -6.75
N TYR A 143 -20.24 -28.21 -6.70
CA TYR A 143 -20.13 -29.58 -7.20
C TYR A 143 -19.90 -29.61 -8.71
N SER A 144 -20.63 -28.80 -9.48
CA SER A 144 -20.49 -28.74 -10.94
C SER A 144 -19.09 -28.32 -11.41
N GLN A 145 -18.35 -27.60 -10.57
CA GLN A 145 -17.03 -27.04 -10.88
C GLN A 145 -15.90 -27.72 -10.11
N LYS A 146 -16.20 -28.80 -9.37
CA LYS A 146 -15.23 -29.56 -8.55
C LYS A 146 -14.43 -28.66 -7.60
N ILE A 147 -15.08 -27.63 -7.06
CA ILE A 147 -14.47 -26.70 -6.10
C ILE A 147 -14.28 -27.44 -4.77
N LYS A 148 -13.02 -27.53 -4.32
CA LYS A 148 -12.62 -28.33 -3.15
C LYS A 148 -13.11 -27.80 -1.79
N PRO A 149 -13.02 -26.49 -1.48
CA PRO A 149 -13.45 -25.97 -0.19
C PRO A 149 -14.89 -26.32 0.15
N ASN A 150 -15.20 -26.40 1.44
CA ASN A 150 -16.57 -26.62 1.89
C ASN A 150 -17.41 -25.36 1.68
N LEU A 151 -18.74 -25.51 1.57
CA LEU A 151 -19.65 -24.40 1.27
C LEU A 151 -19.43 -23.18 2.19
N GLY A 152 -19.20 -23.41 3.49
CA GLY A 152 -18.97 -22.33 4.46
C GLY A 152 -17.67 -21.54 4.25
N GLU A 153 -16.67 -22.12 3.61
CA GLU A 153 -15.36 -21.49 3.35
C GLU A 153 -15.35 -20.64 2.09
N LEU A 154 -16.37 -20.80 1.24
CA LEU A 154 -16.52 -20.06 0.00
C LEU A 154 -16.82 -18.59 0.25
N TYR A 155 -16.39 -17.75 -0.66
CA TYR A 155 -16.64 -16.32 -0.61
C TYR A 155 -17.97 -15.98 -1.30
N SER A 156 -18.67 -15.00 -0.75
CA SER A 156 -19.90 -14.46 -1.31
C SER A 156 -20.02 -12.97 -1.00
N LEU A 157 -20.86 -12.29 -1.75
CA LEU A 157 -21.33 -10.96 -1.40
C LEU A 157 -22.40 -11.10 -0.30
N PRO A 158 -22.58 -10.11 0.60
CA PRO A 158 -23.59 -10.15 1.65
C PRO A 158 -25.01 -9.87 1.11
N TYR A 159 -25.35 -10.45 -0.03
CA TYR A 159 -26.60 -10.28 -0.76
C TYR A 159 -27.03 -11.60 -1.40
N SER A 160 -28.33 -11.79 -1.56
CA SER A 160 -28.89 -12.87 -2.38
C SER A 160 -29.16 -12.39 -3.80
N PHE A 161 -29.03 -13.30 -4.76
CA PHE A 161 -29.15 -13.02 -6.20
C PHE A 161 -30.21 -13.92 -6.85
N ASP A 162 -30.67 -13.54 -8.03
CA ASP A 162 -31.35 -14.45 -8.95
C ASP A 162 -30.36 -15.14 -9.92
N GLU A 163 -30.90 -15.99 -10.79
CA GLU A 163 -30.15 -16.69 -11.83
C GLU A 163 -29.42 -15.77 -12.81
N ASN A 164 -29.82 -14.51 -12.92
CA ASN A 164 -29.24 -13.50 -13.82
C ASN A 164 -28.28 -12.54 -13.10
N ALA A 165 -27.83 -12.91 -11.89
CA ALA A 165 -26.96 -12.09 -11.03
C ALA A 165 -27.60 -10.75 -10.61
N LYS A 166 -28.94 -10.69 -10.55
CA LYS A 166 -29.67 -9.52 -10.05
C LYS A 166 -29.88 -9.61 -8.54
N VAL A 167 -29.59 -8.52 -7.84
CA VAL A 167 -29.70 -8.43 -6.37
C VAL A 167 -31.17 -8.52 -5.96
N LYS A 168 -31.51 -9.50 -5.13
CA LYS A 168 -32.84 -9.65 -4.54
C LYS A 168 -32.99 -8.89 -3.22
N LYS A 169 -32.07 -9.12 -2.29
CA LYS A 169 -32.06 -8.53 -0.94
C LYS A 169 -30.70 -8.73 -0.25
N PRO A 170 -30.33 -7.87 0.72
CA PRO A 170 -29.18 -8.10 1.59
C PRO A 170 -29.38 -9.34 2.47
N LEU A 171 -28.27 -9.95 2.88
CA LEU A 171 -28.23 -11.06 3.82
C LEU A 171 -27.76 -10.57 5.19
N ASN A 172 -28.35 -11.12 6.25
CA ASN A 172 -27.93 -10.80 7.61
C ASN A 172 -26.68 -11.59 7.98
N PHE A 173 -25.82 -11.00 8.82
CA PHE A 173 -24.69 -11.71 9.40
C PHE A 173 -25.13 -12.62 10.55
N ILE A 174 -24.37 -13.69 10.79
CA ILE A 174 -24.58 -14.56 11.95
C ILE A 174 -24.21 -13.82 13.25
N ASN A 175 -23.12 -13.03 13.24
CA ASN A 175 -22.59 -12.30 14.38
C ASN A 175 -22.50 -10.78 14.09
N GLU A 176 -22.84 -9.96 15.08
CA GLU A 176 -22.76 -8.49 15.03
C GLU A 176 -21.32 -7.98 14.90
N THR A 177 -20.34 -8.64 15.54
CA THR A 177 -18.91 -8.27 15.38
C THR A 177 -18.48 -8.35 13.93
N THR A 178 -18.92 -9.39 13.23
CA THR A 178 -18.65 -9.57 11.80
C THR A 178 -19.34 -8.48 10.99
N ALA A 179 -20.58 -8.11 11.30
CA ALA A 179 -21.26 -7.01 10.62
C ALA A 179 -20.52 -5.66 10.76
N LEU A 180 -19.96 -5.37 11.96
CA LEU A 180 -19.20 -4.16 12.21
C LEU A 180 -17.89 -4.10 11.41
N GLU A 181 -17.17 -5.22 11.30
CA GLU A 181 -15.96 -5.33 10.46
C GLU A 181 -16.24 -4.99 8.98
N PHE A 182 -17.42 -5.37 8.48
CA PHE A 182 -17.81 -5.13 7.08
C PHE A 182 -18.41 -3.74 6.83
N SER A 183 -18.86 -3.02 7.86
CA SER A 183 -19.44 -1.67 7.75
C SER A 183 -18.40 -0.54 7.70
N ASN A 184 -17.17 -0.79 8.14
CA ASN A 184 -16.12 0.23 8.32
C ASN A 184 -15.29 0.52 7.07
N THR A 185 -15.84 0.38 5.86
CA THR A 185 -15.10 0.68 4.62
C THR A 185 -14.92 2.19 4.46
N ARG A 186 -13.68 2.67 4.53
CA ARG A 186 -13.30 4.08 4.33
C ARG A 186 -13.15 4.46 2.85
N ASP A 187 -13.58 3.60 1.94
CA ASP A 187 -13.18 3.67 0.53
C ASP A 187 -14.11 4.57 -0.28
N ALA A 188 -13.52 5.37 -1.17
CA ALA A 188 -14.26 6.31 -2.03
C ALA A 188 -15.22 5.64 -3.04
N TYR A 189 -15.07 4.33 -3.26
CA TYR A 189 -15.83 3.52 -4.23
C TYR A 189 -16.81 2.52 -3.61
N SER A 190 -17.05 2.58 -2.30
CA SER A 190 -17.97 1.64 -1.65
C SER A 190 -19.42 2.13 -1.76
N VAL A 191 -20.07 1.82 -2.90
CA VAL A 191 -21.50 2.06 -3.10
C VAL A 191 -22.26 0.76 -2.79
N PRO A 192 -23.14 0.73 -1.77
CA PRO A 192 -23.91 -0.46 -1.46
C PRO A 192 -24.78 -0.92 -2.63
N LEU A 193 -24.97 -2.24 -2.74
CA LEU A 193 -25.87 -2.83 -3.72
C LEU A 193 -27.32 -2.62 -3.28
N GLN A 194 -28.19 -2.37 -4.25
CA GLN A 194 -29.62 -2.15 -4.08
C GLN A 194 -30.40 -3.28 -4.74
N LYS A 195 -31.61 -3.53 -4.25
CA LYS A 195 -32.54 -4.48 -4.87
C LYS A 195 -32.77 -4.06 -6.33
N GLY A 196 -32.55 -4.99 -7.25
CA GLY A 196 -32.70 -4.75 -8.68
C GLY A 196 -31.40 -4.46 -9.42
N ASP A 197 -30.30 -4.17 -8.72
CA ASP A 197 -28.98 -4.06 -9.36
C ASP A 197 -28.62 -5.36 -10.05
N ARG A 198 -28.15 -5.29 -11.30
CA ARG A 198 -27.61 -6.45 -12.01
C ARG A 198 -26.08 -6.36 -12.01
N ILE A 199 -25.40 -7.37 -11.48
CA ILE A 199 -23.95 -7.46 -11.60
C ILE A 199 -23.62 -7.94 -13.02
N ILE A 200 -22.88 -7.13 -13.76
CA ILE A 200 -22.50 -7.43 -15.16
C ILE A 200 -21.01 -7.75 -15.31
N ALA A 201 -20.17 -7.35 -14.36
CA ALA A 201 -18.77 -7.79 -14.31
C ALA A 201 -18.21 -7.86 -12.88
N VAL A 202 -17.23 -8.73 -12.67
CA VAL A 202 -16.44 -8.86 -11.43
C VAL A 202 -14.97 -8.87 -11.81
N GLY A 203 -14.19 -7.90 -11.32
CA GLY A 203 -12.76 -7.81 -11.65
C GLY A 203 -12.48 -7.70 -13.16
N GLY A 204 -13.42 -7.12 -13.92
CA GLY A 204 -13.36 -7.01 -15.39
C GLY A 204 -13.99 -8.18 -16.15
N GLU A 205 -14.28 -9.28 -15.48
CA GLU A 205 -14.83 -10.48 -16.12
C GLU A 205 -16.34 -10.40 -16.22
N LYS A 206 -16.88 -10.62 -17.41
CA LYS A 206 -18.30 -10.47 -17.70
C LYS A 206 -19.13 -11.55 -17.03
N ILE A 207 -20.17 -11.14 -16.31
CA ILE A 207 -21.10 -12.02 -15.59
C ILE A 207 -22.38 -12.16 -16.41
N LYS A 208 -22.71 -13.39 -16.83
CA LYS A 208 -23.97 -13.65 -17.55
C LYS A 208 -25.09 -14.09 -16.61
N ASN A 209 -24.74 -14.84 -15.57
CA ASN A 209 -25.67 -15.51 -14.67
C ASN A 209 -25.08 -15.64 -13.25
N GLY A 210 -25.89 -16.16 -12.31
CA GLY A 210 -25.51 -16.35 -10.91
C GLY A 210 -24.37 -17.35 -10.70
N ARG A 211 -24.20 -18.33 -11.59
CA ARG A 211 -23.08 -19.29 -11.56
C ARG A 211 -21.77 -18.61 -11.92
N ASP A 212 -21.75 -17.79 -12.98
CA ASP A 212 -20.57 -17.01 -13.37
C ASP A 212 -20.15 -16.06 -12.24
N LEU A 213 -21.13 -15.37 -11.64
CA LEU A 213 -20.90 -14.51 -10.47
C LEU A 213 -20.21 -15.30 -9.36
N PHE A 214 -20.79 -16.43 -8.98
CA PHE A 214 -20.23 -17.27 -7.92
C PHE A 214 -18.78 -17.69 -8.19
N LEU A 215 -18.46 -18.06 -9.43
CA LEU A 215 -17.13 -18.52 -9.81
C LEU A 215 -16.07 -17.42 -9.75
N GLU A 216 -16.39 -16.23 -10.26
CA GLU A 216 -15.47 -15.10 -10.24
C GLU A 216 -15.23 -14.59 -8.79
N LEU A 217 -16.22 -14.69 -7.90
CA LEU A 217 -16.04 -14.34 -6.48
C LEU A 217 -15.06 -15.28 -5.74
N GLN A 218 -14.86 -16.52 -6.21
CA GLN A 218 -13.86 -17.43 -5.62
C GLN A 218 -12.43 -17.11 -6.06
N ASN A 219 -12.28 -16.36 -7.15
CA ASN A 219 -10.99 -16.09 -7.79
C ASN A 219 -10.86 -14.60 -8.09
N PRO A 220 -10.83 -13.72 -7.06
CA PRO A 220 -10.83 -12.29 -7.27
C PRO A 220 -9.61 -11.87 -8.10
N LYS A 221 -9.88 -11.23 -9.23
CA LYS A 221 -8.88 -10.62 -10.11
C LYS A 221 -8.81 -9.12 -9.85
N ILE A 222 -7.66 -8.55 -10.16
CA ILE A 222 -7.37 -7.13 -10.03
C ILE A 222 -7.27 -6.53 -11.42
N LEU A 223 -8.03 -5.48 -11.66
CA LEU A 223 -7.89 -4.62 -12.83
C LEU A 223 -6.82 -3.57 -12.55
N PHE A 224 -5.96 -3.36 -13.53
CA PHE A 224 -4.93 -2.33 -13.49
C PHE A 224 -5.06 -1.41 -14.70
N ILE A 225 -4.84 -0.11 -14.47
CA ILE A 225 -4.60 0.85 -15.55
C ILE A 225 -3.19 1.38 -15.38
N THR A 226 -2.39 1.30 -16.44
CA THR A 226 -1.02 1.81 -16.46
C THR A 226 -0.91 3.09 -17.26
N GLN A 227 0.07 3.93 -16.91
CA GLN A 227 0.43 5.13 -17.65
C GLN A 227 1.77 4.91 -18.36
N ARG A 228 1.78 5.15 -19.67
CA ARG A 228 2.93 5.08 -20.58
C ARG A 228 3.27 6.45 -21.15
N ASP A 229 3.73 7.33 -20.29
CA ASP A 229 4.11 8.68 -20.68
C ASP A 229 5.58 8.93 -20.33
N SER A 230 6.42 9.28 -21.30
CA SER A 230 7.83 9.56 -21.06
C SER A 230 8.07 10.74 -20.12
N LYS A 231 7.09 11.64 -19.98
CA LYS A 231 7.18 12.80 -19.09
C LYS A 231 7.29 12.43 -17.62
N ILE A 232 6.83 11.23 -17.23
CA ILE A 232 6.93 10.77 -15.84
C ILE A 232 8.38 10.46 -15.43
N PHE A 233 9.32 10.36 -16.38
CA PHE A 233 10.74 10.13 -16.11
C PHE A 233 11.58 11.41 -16.19
N GLU A 234 10.98 12.56 -16.51
CA GLU A 234 11.71 13.82 -16.50
C GLU A 234 12.16 14.11 -15.07
N GLU A 235 13.44 14.48 -14.91
CA GLU A 235 14.02 14.74 -13.60
C GLU A 235 13.41 16.03 -13.02
N VAL A 236 12.67 15.90 -11.92
CA VAL A 236 11.98 17.04 -11.29
C VAL A 236 12.73 17.49 -10.05
N SER A 237 12.78 18.80 -9.83
CA SER A 237 13.19 19.38 -8.55
C SER A 237 12.29 18.87 -7.42
N TYR A 238 12.88 18.53 -6.26
CA TYR A 238 12.10 18.08 -5.10
C TYR A 238 11.00 19.06 -4.66
N LYS A 239 11.14 20.36 -4.98
CA LYS A 239 10.13 21.38 -4.67
C LYS A 239 8.88 21.26 -5.54
N ASP A 240 9.05 20.79 -6.77
CA ASP A 240 8.01 20.76 -7.79
C ASP A 240 7.41 19.35 -7.95
N MET A 241 7.96 18.34 -7.25
CA MET A 241 7.53 16.95 -7.32
C MET A 241 6.03 16.76 -7.10
N GLY A 242 5.45 17.35 -6.05
CA GLY A 242 4.02 17.20 -5.76
C GLY A 242 3.14 17.80 -6.85
N LYS A 243 3.53 18.97 -7.38
CA LYS A 243 2.83 19.61 -8.50
C LYS A 243 2.97 18.78 -9.78
N ASN A 244 4.16 18.28 -10.09
CA ASN A 244 4.40 17.42 -11.25
C ASN A 244 3.61 16.12 -11.17
N PHE A 245 3.45 15.54 -9.97
CA PHE A 245 2.62 14.36 -9.77
C PHE A 245 1.16 14.65 -10.12
N ASP A 246 0.60 15.76 -9.61
CA ASP A 246 -0.77 16.17 -9.85
C ASP A 246 -1.01 16.55 -11.33
N ASP A 247 -0.09 17.30 -11.94
CA ASP A 247 -0.19 17.77 -13.34
C ASP A 247 -0.12 16.61 -14.34
N ASN A 248 0.59 15.52 -14.02
CA ASN A 248 0.71 14.33 -14.87
C ASN A 248 -0.40 13.30 -14.65
N LEU A 249 -1.42 13.62 -13.85
CA LEU A 249 -2.57 12.76 -13.59
C LEU A 249 -3.68 13.00 -14.63
N ASP A 250 -3.70 12.21 -15.71
CA ASP A 250 -4.73 12.30 -16.77
C ASP A 250 -6.09 11.72 -16.33
N ILE A 251 -6.77 12.44 -15.44
CA ILE A 251 -8.08 12.06 -14.91
C ILE A 251 -9.15 11.95 -16.01
N LYS A 252 -9.04 12.76 -17.07
CA LYS A 252 -10.02 12.74 -18.16
C LYS A 252 -9.96 11.40 -18.89
N SER A 253 -8.77 10.95 -19.30
CA SER A 253 -8.58 9.66 -19.94
C SER A 253 -8.85 8.49 -18.98
N LEU A 254 -8.49 8.65 -17.70
CA LEU A 254 -8.79 7.64 -16.68
C LEU A 254 -10.30 7.42 -16.55
N ASN A 255 -11.08 8.50 -16.48
CA ASN A 255 -12.54 8.44 -16.41
C ASN A 255 -13.16 7.83 -17.67
N GLN A 256 -12.56 8.05 -18.85
CA GLN A 256 -13.01 7.41 -20.08
C GLN A 256 -12.86 5.90 -20.01
N ILE A 257 -11.74 5.37 -19.54
CA ILE A 257 -11.53 3.93 -19.37
C ILE A 257 -12.47 3.39 -18.28
N VAL A 258 -12.43 4.00 -17.08
CA VAL A 258 -13.15 3.51 -15.89
C VAL A 258 -14.64 3.38 -16.16
N LYS A 259 -15.27 4.35 -16.83
CA LYS A 259 -16.72 4.39 -17.09
C LYS A 259 -17.26 3.16 -17.85
N PHE A 260 -16.43 2.49 -18.65
CA PHE A 260 -16.85 1.38 -19.51
C PHE A 260 -16.28 0.02 -19.06
N LEU A 261 -15.63 -0.06 -17.90
CA LEU A 261 -15.03 -1.30 -17.40
C LEU A 261 -16.05 -2.42 -17.26
N GLY A 262 -15.76 -3.58 -17.84
CA GLY A 262 -16.65 -4.74 -17.79
C GLY A 262 -17.93 -4.62 -18.62
N THR A 263 -18.05 -3.58 -19.46
CA THR A 263 -19.19 -3.41 -20.38
C THR A 263 -18.88 -4.00 -21.77
N PRO A 264 -19.87 -4.12 -22.68
CA PRO A 264 -19.60 -4.50 -24.06
C PRO A 264 -18.71 -3.51 -24.81
N ASP A 265 -18.82 -2.22 -24.51
CA ASP A 265 -18.11 -1.11 -25.16
C ASP A 265 -16.85 -0.69 -24.38
N GLU A 266 -16.12 -1.67 -23.82
CA GLU A 266 -14.97 -1.42 -22.97
C GLU A 266 -13.85 -0.66 -23.72
N ILE A 267 -13.39 0.43 -23.11
CA ILE A 267 -12.27 1.23 -23.63
C ILE A 267 -11.00 0.74 -22.96
N THR A 268 -10.11 0.09 -23.72
CA THR A 268 -8.86 -0.45 -23.18
C THR A 268 -7.70 0.53 -23.24
N LYS A 269 -7.82 1.64 -23.97
CA LYS A 269 -6.76 2.64 -24.15
C LYS A 269 -7.34 4.04 -24.29
N ALA A 270 -6.75 5.01 -23.61
CA ALA A 270 -7.09 6.42 -23.74
C ALA A 270 -5.83 7.27 -23.47
N ASN A 271 -5.39 8.03 -24.47
CA ASN A 271 -4.13 8.79 -24.43
C ASN A 271 -2.94 7.89 -24.03
N PHE A 272 -2.24 8.20 -22.94
CA PHE A 272 -1.13 7.40 -22.40
C PHE A 272 -1.57 6.28 -21.45
N LEU A 273 -2.88 6.10 -21.24
CA LEU A 273 -3.41 5.10 -20.31
C LEU A 273 -3.80 3.81 -21.01
N HIS A 274 -3.48 2.69 -20.37
CA HIS A 274 -3.75 1.34 -20.86
C HIS A 274 -4.39 0.49 -19.76
N LEU A 275 -5.59 -0.02 -20.03
CA LEU A 275 -6.20 -1.08 -19.23
C LEU A 275 -5.46 -2.39 -19.49
N LEU A 276 -4.96 -3.02 -18.44
CA LEU A 276 -4.37 -4.34 -18.50
C LEU A 276 -5.44 -5.41 -18.43
N LYS A 277 -5.12 -6.63 -18.90
CA LYS A 277 -5.98 -7.78 -18.64
C LYS A 277 -6.07 -8.05 -17.13
N PRO A 278 -7.22 -8.53 -16.63
CA PRO A 278 -7.38 -8.88 -15.22
C PRO A 278 -6.28 -9.81 -14.70
N VAL A 279 -5.75 -9.49 -13.52
CA VAL A 279 -4.62 -10.20 -12.93
C VAL A 279 -5.07 -10.97 -11.71
N LYS A 280 -4.72 -12.26 -11.63
CA LYS A 280 -4.90 -13.04 -10.42
C LYS A 280 -3.62 -12.99 -9.58
N PRO A 281 -3.60 -12.25 -8.46
CA PRO A 281 -2.44 -12.25 -7.59
C PRO A 281 -2.30 -13.61 -6.88
N ILE A 282 -1.07 -14.03 -6.62
CA ILE A 282 -0.74 -15.32 -6.01
C ILE A 282 0.00 -15.11 -4.70
N SER A 283 0.03 -16.12 -3.82
CA SER A 283 0.80 -16.00 -2.58
C SER A 283 2.30 -15.85 -2.87
N ARG A 284 3.04 -15.19 -1.98
CA ARG A 284 4.52 -15.13 -2.06
C ARG A 284 5.14 -16.52 -2.11
N LYS A 285 4.57 -17.49 -1.40
CA LYS A 285 4.97 -18.90 -1.46
C LYS A 285 4.79 -19.51 -2.85
N ASP A 286 3.66 -19.27 -3.49
CA ASP A 286 3.40 -19.76 -4.85
C ASP A 286 4.33 -19.05 -5.85
N MET A 287 4.57 -17.75 -5.67
CA MET A 287 5.53 -16.98 -6.48
C MET A 287 6.95 -17.56 -6.36
N ALA A 288 7.38 -17.97 -5.16
CA ALA A 288 8.65 -18.64 -4.95
C ALA A 288 8.79 -19.97 -5.70
N SER A 289 7.68 -20.57 -6.14
CA SER A 289 7.71 -21.77 -6.99
C SER A 289 7.82 -21.44 -8.49
N LEU A 290 7.62 -20.18 -8.87
CA LEU A 290 7.61 -19.70 -10.25
C LEU A 290 8.79 -18.77 -10.58
N ASP A 291 9.39 -18.15 -9.57
CA ASP A 291 10.46 -17.16 -9.72
C ASP A 291 11.62 -17.43 -8.75
N LYS A 292 12.83 -17.51 -9.30
CA LYS A 292 14.05 -17.85 -8.55
C LYS A 292 14.45 -16.79 -7.52
N ALA A 293 14.17 -15.51 -7.78
CA ALA A 293 14.50 -14.46 -6.83
C ALA A 293 13.62 -14.60 -5.57
N TYR A 294 12.33 -14.87 -5.77
CA TYR A 294 11.40 -15.17 -4.67
C TYR A 294 11.75 -16.47 -3.94
N GLU A 295 12.18 -17.51 -4.67
CA GLU A 295 12.65 -18.76 -4.07
C GLU A 295 13.82 -18.52 -3.12
N ASN A 296 14.83 -17.77 -3.60
CA ASN A 296 16.02 -17.44 -2.82
C ASN A 296 15.69 -16.61 -1.57
N GLU A 297 14.81 -15.61 -1.69
CA GLU A 297 14.34 -14.82 -0.56
C GLU A 297 13.61 -15.69 0.46
N TYR A 298 12.64 -16.49 -0.01
CA TYR A 298 11.82 -17.37 0.83
C TYR A 298 12.66 -18.38 1.61
N LEU A 299 13.57 -19.11 0.93
CA LEU A 299 14.47 -20.07 1.58
C LEU A 299 15.47 -19.37 2.50
N GLY A 300 15.95 -18.18 2.12
CA GLY A 300 16.86 -17.38 2.92
C GLY A 300 16.24 -16.95 4.26
N ILE A 301 15.00 -16.47 4.24
CA ILE A 301 14.27 -16.10 5.47
C ILE A 301 13.98 -17.34 6.30
N LYS A 302 13.47 -18.42 5.68
CA LYS A 302 13.14 -19.67 6.38
C LYS A 302 14.35 -20.25 7.13
N ARG A 303 15.52 -20.33 6.50
CA ARG A 303 16.77 -20.79 7.13
C ARG A 303 17.19 -19.93 8.32
N LYS A 304 17.00 -18.59 8.24
CA LYS A 304 17.30 -17.68 9.35
C LYS A 304 16.38 -17.92 10.55
N ILE A 305 15.10 -18.20 10.31
CA ILE A 305 14.13 -18.51 11.36
C ILE A 305 14.44 -19.87 12.00
N GLU A 306 14.77 -20.88 11.19
CA GLU A 306 15.17 -22.21 11.67
C GLU A 306 16.45 -22.16 12.53
N ALA A 307 17.32 -21.18 12.31
CA ALA A 307 18.54 -20.97 13.10
C ALA A 307 18.33 -20.24 14.44
N ILE A 308 17.11 -19.75 14.73
CA ILE A 308 16.80 -19.07 16.01
C ILE A 308 16.85 -20.09 17.15
N LYS A 309 17.70 -19.84 18.15
CA LYS A 309 17.93 -20.76 19.28
C LYS A 309 16.78 -20.77 20.30
N ASN A 310 16.10 -19.63 20.50
CA ASN A 310 15.01 -19.51 21.46
C ASN A 310 13.71 -20.08 20.83
N PRO A 311 13.12 -21.16 21.37
CA PRO A 311 11.94 -21.79 20.77
C PRO A 311 10.73 -20.87 20.66
N LYS A 312 10.54 -19.95 21.62
CA LYS A 312 9.40 -19.01 21.58
C LYS A 312 9.57 -17.98 20.46
N GLU A 313 10.76 -17.40 20.34
CA GLU A 313 11.08 -16.45 19.27
C GLU A 313 11.02 -17.12 17.89
N GLN A 314 11.49 -18.37 17.79
CA GLN A 314 11.40 -19.15 16.57
C GLN A 314 9.94 -19.39 16.15
N GLN A 315 9.07 -19.76 17.09
CA GLN A 315 7.66 -19.99 16.82
C GLN A 315 6.93 -18.70 16.39
N GLU A 316 7.23 -17.58 17.05
CA GLU A 316 6.68 -16.26 16.69
C GLU A 316 7.14 -15.84 15.29
N ALA A 317 8.44 -15.95 15.01
CA ALA A 317 8.99 -15.64 13.69
C ALA A 317 8.44 -16.56 12.60
N MET A 318 8.23 -17.85 12.88
CA MET A 318 7.60 -18.78 11.93
C MET A 318 6.15 -18.38 11.64
N ARG A 319 5.38 -17.98 12.65
CA ARG A 319 4.00 -17.50 12.45
C ARG A 319 3.96 -16.22 11.61
N GLU A 320 4.86 -15.27 11.86
CA GLU A 320 4.98 -14.06 11.03
C GLU A 320 5.39 -14.39 9.60
N PHE A 321 6.30 -15.34 9.42
CA PHE A 321 6.69 -15.83 8.10
C PHE A 321 5.56 -16.56 7.37
N ASP A 322 4.74 -17.34 8.06
CA ASP A 322 3.55 -17.95 7.48
C ASP A 322 2.54 -16.88 7.03
N GLN A 323 2.37 -15.80 7.80
CA GLN A 323 1.54 -14.68 7.38
C GLN A 323 2.11 -13.96 6.16
N PHE A 324 3.41 -13.63 6.20
CA PHE A 324 4.12 -13.01 5.09
C PHE A 324 4.06 -13.85 3.81
N SER A 325 4.32 -15.15 3.91
CA SER A 325 4.34 -16.06 2.76
C SER A 325 2.98 -16.26 2.11
N ASN A 326 1.90 -16.11 2.87
CA ASN A 326 0.53 -16.15 2.37
C ASN A 326 0.04 -14.81 1.79
N GLN A 327 0.81 -13.72 1.94
CA GLN A 327 0.46 -12.45 1.30
C GLN A 327 0.48 -12.59 -0.22
N LYS A 328 -0.54 -12.01 -0.85
CA LYS A 328 -0.72 -11.98 -2.29
C LYS A 328 0.17 -10.91 -2.92
N VAL A 329 0.83 -11.27 -4.02
CA VAL A 329 1.72 -10.42 -4.81
C VAL A 329 1.48 -10.60 -6.30
N ILE A 330 1.91 -9.62 -7.09
CA ILE A 330 1.96 -9.67 -8.56
C ILE A 330 3.40 -9.79 -9.09
N GLY A 331 4.41 -9.84 -8.21
CA GLY A 331 5.79 -10.19 -8.55
C GLY A 331 6.56 -9.14 -9.35
N VAL A 332 6.15 -7.87 -9.32
CA VAL A 332 6.84 -6.79 -10.05
C VAL A 332 7.68 -5.93 -9.12
N ALA A 333 8.85 -5.52 -9.61
CA ALA A 333 9.69 -4.52 -8.96
C ALA A 333 9.19 -3.11 -9.33
N LEU A 334 8.94 -2.29 -8.31
CA LEU A 334 8.40 -0.94 -8.45
C LEU A 334 9.35 0.06 -7.84
N SER A 335 9.71 1.07 -8.62
CA SER A 335 10.54 2.21 -8.21
C SER A 335 9.74 3.51 -8.24
N ASP A 336 10.33 4.55 -7.68
CA ASP A 336 9.81 5.91 -7.79
C ASP A 336 10.56 6.71 -8.86
N ASN A 337 10.03 7.87 -9.25
CA ASN A 337 10.73 8.76 -10.17
C ASN A 337 12.01 9.34 -9.52
N ASN A 338 13.03 9.59 -10.34
CA ASN A 338 14.25 10.25 -9.90
C ASN A 338 13.99 11.72 -9.61
N VAL A 339 14.45 12.19 -8.46
CA VAL A 339 14.22 13.56 -7.99
C VAL A 339 15.55 14.25 -7.78
N LYS A 340 15.71 15.45 -8.37
CA LYS A 340 16.87 16.29 -8.13
C LYS A 340 16.76 16.96 -6.78
N TYR A 341 17.43 16.38 -5.78
CA TYR A 341 17.54 16.96 -4.45
C TYR A 341 18.82 17.78 -4.32
N ASN A 342 18.75 19.08 -4.62
CA ASN A 342 19.86 20.02 -4.43
C ASN A 342 19.46 21.23 -3.58
N PRO A 343 19.22 21.06 -2.27
CA PRO A 343 19.01 22.19 -1.37
C PRO A 343 20.28 23.06 -1.27
N ASN A 344 20.10 24.38 -1.13
CA ASN A 344 21.21 25.28 -0.84
C ASN A 344 21.90 24.87 0.48
N PRO A 345 23.25 24.92 0.58
CA PRO A 345 24.00 24.64 1.81
C PRO A 345 23.45 25.29 3.08
N LEU A 346 23.00 26.55 3.04
CA LEU A 346 22.41 27.23 4.20
C LEU A 346 21.09 26.61 4.65
N LYS A 347 20.29 26.12 3.70
CA LYS A 347 19.04 25.41 4.00
C LYS A 347 19.31 24.02 4.58
N MET A 348 20.33 23.32 4.08
CA MET A 348 20.78 22.07 4.68
C MET A 348 21.26 22.29 6.11
N PHE A 349 22.09 23.32 6.30
CA PHE A 349 22.64 23.69 7.60
C PHE A 349 21.53 24.03 8.61
N SER A 350 20.66 24.99 8.27
CA SER A 350 19.53 25.37 9.13
C SER A 350 18.54 24.22 9.39
N GLY A 351 18.29 23.37 8.38
CA GLY A 351 17.46 22.17 8.53
C GLY A 351 18.08 21.16 9.49
N ALA A 352 19.39 20.93 9.39
CA ALA A 352 20.11 20.05 10.30
C ALA A 352 20.04 20.58 11.73
N LEU A 353 20.37 21.85 11.96
CA LEU A 353 20.27 22.49 13.29
C LEU A 353 18.86 22.37 13.90
N LYS A 354 17.83 22.63 13.10
CA LYS A 354 16.44 22.51 13.53
C LYS A 354 16.12 21.07 13.98
N ASN A 355 16.54 20.07 13.21
CA ASN A 355 16.33 18.67 13.54
C ASN A 355 17.10 18.24 14.79
N THR A 356 18.34 18.71 14.96
CA THR A 356 19.15 18.45 16.17
C THR A 356 18.48 19.04 17.39
N TYR A 357 18.06 20.30 17.31
CA TYR A 357 17.35 20.97 18.40
C TYR A 357 16.04 20.24 18.77
N GLN A 358 15.22 19.88 17.79
CA GLN A 358 13.99 19.11 18.02
C GLN A 358 14.28 17.75 18.68
N THR A 359 15.35 17.07 18.28
CA THR A 359 15.78 15.80 18.88
C THR A 359 16.20 16.00 20.33
N LEU A 360 16.97 17.04 20.64
CA LEU A 360 17.38 17.36 22.01
C LEU A 360 16.19 17.68 22.90
N VAL A 361 15.28 18.53 22.44
CA VAL A 361 14.03 18.81 23.16
C VAL A 361 13.25 17.52 23.38
N SER A 362 13.17 16.64 22.36
CA SER A 362 12.49 15.35 22.46
C SER A 362 13.15 14.40 23.47
N LEU A 363 14.48 14.41 23.59
CA LEU A 363 15.20 13.62 24.59
C LEU A 363 14.93 14.14 26.01
N VAL A 364 15.01 15.45 26.21
CA VAL A 364 14.78 16.09 27.52
C VAL A 364 13.33 15.95 27.97
N THR A 365 12.38 16.04 27.04
CA THR A 365 10.95 15.84 27.31
C THR A 365 10.53 14.36 27.37
N GLY A 366 11.48 13.42 27.22
CA GLY A 366 11.22 11.98 27.28
C GLY A 366 10.44 11.43 26.09
N VAL A 367 10.35 12.17 24.98
CA VAL A 367 9.74 11.76 23.70
C VAL A 367 10.57 10.72 22.96
N VAL A 368 11.88 10.77 23.13
CA VAL A 368 12.83 9.80 22.58
C VAL A 368 13.63 9.22 23.73
N SER A 369 13.71 7.90 23.83
CA SER A 369 14.55 7.26 24.85
C SER A 369 16.04 7.45 24.53
N PRO A 370 16.89 7.81 25.51
CA PRO A 370 18.34 7.91 25.31
C PRO A 370 19.00 6.63 24.80
N LYS A 371 18.38 5.45 25.02
CA LYS A 371 18.89 4.15 24.52
C LYS A 371 18.98 4.07 22.99
N TYR A 372 18.34 4.98 22.28
CA TYR A 372 18.34 5.07 20.82
C TYR A 372 19.33 6.07 20.25
N LEU A 373 20.06 6.79 21.10
CA LEU A 373 21.19 7.58 20.64
C LEU A 373 22.33 6.65 20.25
N ALA A 374 22.81 6.81 19.02
CA ALA A 374 24.00 6.11 18.57
C ALA A 374 25.20 6.59 19.42
N GLY A 375 25.72 5.71 20.26
CA GLY A 375 27.00 5.94 20.92
C GLY A 375 28.15 5.97 19.89
N PRO A 376 29.39 6.28 20.33
CA PRO A 376 30.56 6.37 19.44
C PRO A 376 30.74 5.14 18.53
N ILE A 377 30.48 3.95 19.07
CA ILE A 377 30.54 2.68 18.33
C ILE A 377 29.44 2.62 17.25
N GLY A 378 28.22 3.06 17.57
CA GLY A 378 27.09 3.09 16.62
C GLY A 378 27.34 4.08 15.48
N ILE A 379 27.93 5.24 15.75
CA ILE A 379 28.30 6.25 14.75
C ILE A 379 29.29 5.66 13.73
N VAL A 380 30.34 4.98 14.21
CA VAL A 380 31.32 4.31 13.32
C VAL A 380 30.65 3.23 12.47
N GLN A 381 29.66 2.51 13.03
CA GLN A 381 28.94 1.46 12.32
C GLN A 381 28.04 2.02 11.22
N VAL A 382 27.34 3.13 11.46
CA VAL A 382 26.53 3.82 10.43
C VAL A 382 27.40 4.25 9.25
N VAL A 383 28.57 4.86 9.51
CA VAL A 383 29.50 5.27 8.45
C VAL A 383 30.04 4.06 7.68
N LYS A 384 30.44 2.98 8.38
CA LYS A 384 30.94 1.74 7.75
C LYS A 384 29.88 1.04 6.91
N VAL A 385 28.65 0.95 7.40
CA VAL A 385 27.52 0.34 6.66
C VAL A 385 27.20 1.18 5.44
N SER A 386 27.12 2.50 5.59
CA SER A 386 26.85 3.43 4.48
C SER A 386 27.92 3.33 3.39
N PHE A 387 29.20 3.25 3.77
CA PHE A 387 30.29 3.04 2.83
C PHE A 387 30.16 1.73 2.06
N LYS A 388 29.85 0.64 2.76
CA LYS A 388 29.74 -0.69 2.13
C LYS A 388 28.50 -0.85 1.27
N ALA A 389 27.38 -0.23 1.64
CA ALA A 389 26.10 -0.40 0.97
C ALA A 389 25.87 0.62 -0.15
N TYR A 390 26.35 1.85 0.02
CA TYR A 390 26.02 3.00 -0.85
C TYR A 390 27.26 3.76 -1.34
N GLY A 391 28.47 3.32 -0.96
CA GLY A 391 29.73 3.86 -1.45
C GLY A 391 30.25 5.07 -0.65
N ALA A 392 31.36 5.63 -1.14
CA ALA A 392 32.13 6.67 -0.45
C ALA A 392 31.37 8.00 -0.28
N LEU A 393 30.54 8.38 -1.26
CA LEU A 393 29.78 9.62 -1.22
C LEU A 393 28.74 9.62 -0.09
N GLU A 394 28.01 8.52 0.09
CA GLU A 394 27.03 8.38 1.17
C GLU A 394 27.72 8.38 2.54
N ALA A 395 28.87 7.69 2.67
CA ALA A 395 29.67 7.73 3.89
C ALA A 395 30.14 9.14 4.24
N LEU A 396 30.54 9.94 3.24
CA LEU A 396 30.94 11.33 3.41
C LEU A 396 29.76 12.20 3.85
N TYR A 397 28.57 11.97 3.30
CA TYR A 397 27.34 12.63 3.75
C TYR A 397 27.09 12.37 5.25
N TRP A 398 27.16 11.11 5.69
CA TRP A 398 26.97 10.77 7.10
C TRP A 398 28.04 11.41 7.99
N LEU A 399 29.32 11.37 7.60
CA LEU A 399 30.41 12.02 8.33
C LEU A 399 30.20 13.52 8.49
N GLY A 400 29.79 14.20 7.41
CA GLY A 400 29.46 15.62 7.42
C GLY A 400 28.26 15.93 8.32
N PHE A 401 27.20 15.13 8.21
CA PHE A 401 26.00 15.26 9.05
C PHE A 401 26.33 15.10 10.54
N ILE A 402 27.11 14.09 10.92
CA ILE A 402 27.55 13.87 12.31
C ILE A 402 28.40 15.04 12.81
N SER A 403 29.37 15.48 12.02
CA SER A 403 30.26 16.60 12.38
C SER A 403 29.48 17.89 12.64
N LEU A 404 28.48 18.17 11.81
CA LEU A 404 27.61 19.34 11.97
C LEU A 404 26.78 19.26 13.26
N ASN A 405 26.19 18.09 13.57
CA ASN A 405 25.44 17.90 14.81
C ASN A 405 26.33 18.11 16.04
N LEU A 406 27.57 17.61 16.02
CA LEU A 406 28.52 17.76 17.12
C LEU A 406 28.96 19.22 17.29
N GLY A 407 29.22 19.94 16.18
CA GLY A 407 29.51 21.36 16.20
C GLY A 407 28.37 22.20 16.81
N PHE A 408 27.11 21.86 16.49
CA PHE A 408 25.96 22.52 17.11
C PHE A 408 25.87 22.25 18.61
N LEU A 409 26.04 21.00 19.03
CA LEU A 409 26.07 20.64 20.46
C LEU A 409 27.12 21.45 21.20
N ASN A 410 28.32 21.57 20.63
CA ASN A 410 29.42 22.31 21.25
C ASN A 410 29.16 23.81 21.41
N ILE A 411 28.24 24.41 20.64
CA ILE A 411 27.86 25.83 20.77
C ILE A 411 26.81 26.06 21.87
N LEU A 412 26.15 25.01 22.37
CA LEU A 412 25.15 25.16 23.42
C LEU A 412 25.77 25.67 24.73
N PRO A 413 25.06 26.52 25.50
CA PRO A 413 25.54 27.06 26.77
C PRO A 413 25.44 26.00 27.89
N ILE A 414 26.13 24.87 27.69
CA ILE A 414 26.21 23.75 28.63
C ILE A 414 27.60 23.78 29.25
N PRO A 415 27.75 23.80 30.60
CA PRO A 415 29.04 24.04 31.27
C PRO A 415 30.22 23.17 30.82
N VAL A 416 29.96 21.94 30.36
CA VAL A 416 30.99 20.99 29.92
C VAL A 416 31.42 21.22 28.46
N LEU A 417 30.64 21.97 27.69
CA LEU A 417 30.87 22.23 26.26
C LEU A 417 31.46 23.62 26.02
N ASP A 418 32.07 23.83 24.85
CA ASP A 418 32.72 25.09 24.47
C ASP A 418 31.79 26.31 24.58
N GLY A 419 30.51 26.15 24.24
CA GLY A 419 29.48 27.17 24.37
C GLY A 419 29.17 27.56 25.82
N GLY A 420 29.36 26.65 26.77
CA GLY A 420 29.30 26.95 28.20
C GLY A 420 30.45 27.85 28.63
N HIS A 421 31.67 27.57 28.15
CA HIS A 421 32.83 28.41 28.41
C HIS A 421 32.66 29.81 27.80
N ILE A 422 32.09 29.90 26.59
CA ILE A 422 31.75 31.18 25.95
C ILE A 422 30.70 31.93 26.78
N ALA A 423 29.66 31.25 27.27
CA ALA A 423 28.65 31.87 28.12
C ALA A 423 29.28 32.39 29.43
N PHE A 424 30.11 31.59 30.10
CA PHE A 424 30.85 32.01 31.30
C PHE A 424 31.85 33.14 31.06
N ALA A 425 32.33 33.32 29.83
CA ALA A 425 33.21 34.43 29.48
C ALA A 425 32.46 35.72 29.15
N LEU A 426 31.16 35.64 28.85
CA LEU A 426 30.30 36.78 28.49
C LEU A 426 29.51 37.35 29.69
N PHE A 427 29.35 36.56 30.75
CA PHE A 427 28.73 36.93 32.03
C PHE A 427 29.80 36.99 33.12
#